data_AF-A0A7G4KBY5-F1
#
_entry.id   AF-A0A7G4KBY5-F1
#
_cell.length_a   1.000
_cell.length_b   1.000
_cell.length_c   1.000
_cell.angle_alpha   90.00
_cell.angle_beta   90.00
_cell.angle_gamma   90.00
#
_symmetry.space_group_name_H-M   'P 1'
#
loop_
_entity.id
_entity.type
_entity.pdbx_description
1 polymer ?
#
loop_
_entity_poly.entity_id
_entity_poly.type
_entity_poly.pdbx_seq_one_letter_code
_entity_poly.pdbx_strand_id
1 'polypeptide(L)'
;MITFANMSARIIIEAMGSETGFIFGVLEFTALSSLMRLGTCAAVMICVVSYCERVYRQRERILTIIDHLFISKMINAETRKSMNELRELVQSRTICFHMANLVVIQYSLLVSVASVVVTYTIILLQSIK
;
A
#
# COMPACT_ATOMS: atom_id res chain seq x y z
N MET A 1 -24.13 4.85 13.99
CA MET A 1 -25.26 4.58 13.05
C MET A 1 -26.39 5.60 13.18
N ILE A 2 -26.90 5.86 14.40
CA ILE A 2 -28.03 6.79 14.62
C ILE A 2 -27.71 8.22 14.14
N THR A 3 -26.47 8.70 14.32
CA THR A 3 -26.02 10.01 13.85
C THR A 3 -25.96 10.14 12.32
N PHE A 4 -25.59 9.04 11.63
CA PHE A 4 -25.53 8.99 10.18
C PHE A 4 -26.93 8.97 9.56
N ALA A 5 -27.84 8.16 10.14
CA ALA A 5 -29.24 8.09 9.76
C ALA A 5 -29.96 9.44 9.93
N ASN A 6 -29.65 10.15 11.02
CA ASN A 6 -30.24 11.47 11.31
C ASN A 6 -29.70 12.55 10.36
N MET A 7 -28.41 12.51 10.00
CA MET A 7 -27.85 13.38 8.96
C MET A 7 -28.46 13.10 7.58
N SER A 8 -28.59 11.83 7.18
CA SER A 8 -29.21 11.47 5.91
C SER A 8 -30.69 11.88 5.84
N ALA A 9 -31.45 11.72 6.93
CA ALA A 9 -32.85 12.16 6.99
C ALA A 9 -32.97 13.69 6.85
N ARG A 10 -32.07 14.45 7.48
CA ARG A 10 -32.06 15.91 7.41
C ARG A 10 -31.72 16.41 6.00
N ILE A 11 -30.74 15.77 5.35
CA ILE A 11 -30.34 16.06 3.96
C ILE A 11 -31.47 15.75 2.98
N ILE A 12 -32.22 14.65 3.18
CA ILE A 12 -33.36 14.28 2.32
C ILE A 12 -34.52 15.28 2.48
N ILE A 13 -34.80 15.73 3.70
CA ILE A 13 -35.86 16.70 3.98
C ILE A 13 -35.50 18.08 3.41
N GLU A 14 -34.24 18.53 3.51
CA GLU A 14 -33.77 19.78 2.88
C GLU A 14 -33.74 19.69 1.34
N ALA A 15 -33.41 18.52 0.78
CA ALA A 15 -33.43 18.29 -0.66
C ALA A 15 -34.84 18.27 -1.27
N MET A 16 -35.87 17.91 -0.50
CA MET A 16 -37.26 17.96 -0.94
C MET A 16 -37.86 19.38 -0.90
N GLY A 17 -37.27 20.31 -0.14
CA GLY A 17 -37.78 21.67 0.05
C GLY A 17 -37.10 22.76 -0.78
N SER A 18 -35.96 22.48 -1.42
CA SER A 18 -35.14 23.49 -2.11
C SER A 18 -34.92 23.15 -3.57
N GLU A 19 -35.39 24.03 -4.45
CA GLU A 19 -35.26 23.97 -5.90
C GLU A 19 -33.80 23.72 -6.31
N THR A 20 -33.52 22.51 -6.84
CA THR A 20 -32.40 22.13 -7.74
C THR A 20 -30.94 22.39 -7.32
N GLY A 21 -30.60 23.42 -6.55
CA GLY A 21 -29.23 23.79 -6.16
C GLY A 21 -28.66 22.98 -5.00
N PHE A 22 -29.50 22.50 -4.07
CA PHE A 22 -29.03 21.73 -2.91
C PHE A 22 -28.63 20.29 -3.29
N ILE A 23 -29.35 19.66 -4.23
CA ILE A 23 -29.04 18.31 -4.73
C ILE A 23 -27.66 18.31 -5.41
N PHE A 24 -27.33 19.37 -6.16
CA PHE A 24 -26.03 19.50 -6.83
C PHE A 24 -24.87 19.58 -5.83
N GLY A 25 -25.00 20.39 -4.77
CA GLY A 25 -23.98 20.49 -3.72
C GLY A 25 -23.78 19.21 -2.90
N VAL A 26 -24.85 18.45 -2.65
CA VAL A 26 -24.75 17.14 -1.97
C VAL A 26 -24.07 16.09 -2.86
N LEU A 27 -24.36 16.09 -4.16
CA LEU A 27 -23.69 15.19 -5.12
C LEU A 27 -22.19 15.50 -5.23
N GLU A 28 -21.83 16.79 -5.33
CA GLU A 28 -20.44 17.24 -5.36
C GLU A 28 -19.68 16.85 -4.09
N PHE A 29 -20.29 17.05 -2.91
CA PHE A 29 -19.67 16.66 -1.65
C PHE A 29 -19.48 15.14 -1.53
N THR A 30 -20.46 14.36 -1.99
CA THR A 30 -20.39 12.89 -1.99
C THR A 30 -19.33 12.37 -2.96
N ALA A 31 -19.22 12.98 -4.14
CA ALA A 31 -18.20 12.65 -5.12
C ALA A 31 -16.79 12.98 -4.59
N LEU A 32 -16.61 14.17 -4.01
CA LEU A 32 -15.34 14.60 -3.40
C LEU A 32 -14.94 13.69 -2.22
N SER A 33 -15.90 13.34 -1.36
CA SER A 33 -15.66 12.40 -0.26
C SER A 33 -15.19 11.03 -0.76
N SER A 34 -15.81 10.53 -1.83
CA SER A 34 -15.45 9.24 -2.43
C SER A 34 -14.05 9.28 -3.06
N LEU A 35 -13.70 10.37 -3.74
CA LEU A 35 -12.35 10.59 -4.28
C LEU A 35 -11.29 10.67 -3.18
N MET A 36 -11.56 11.39 -2.09
CA MET A 36 -10.65 11.47 -0.93
C MET A 36 -10.44 10.10 -0.28
N ARG A 37 -11.50 9.28 -0.16
CA ARG A 37 -11.40 7.91 0.36
C ARG A 37 -10.54 7.03 -0.57
N LEU A 38 -10.74 7.12 -1.88
CA LEU A 38 -9.90 6.41 -2.86
C LEU A 38 -8.44 6.82 -2.73
N GLY A 39 -8.16 8.13 -2.64
CA GLY A 39 -6.81 8.65 -2.43
C GLY A 39 -6.17 8.13 -1.13
N THR A 40 -6.95 8.10 -0.04
CA THR A 40 -6.48 7.57 1.25
C THR A 40 -6.15 6.08 1.15
N CYS A 41 -7.02 5.28 0.52
CA CYS A 41 -6.76 3.86 0.30
C CYS A 41 -5.51 3.62 -0.54
N ALA A 42 -5.31 4.39 -1.62
CA ALA A 42 -4.12 4.31 -2.45
C ALA A 42 -2.85 4.67 -1.64
N ALA A 43 -2.91 5.74 -0.84
CA ALA A 43 -1.79 6.16 0.01
C ALA A 43 -1.40 5.07 1.02
N VAL A 44 -2.37 4.45 1.68
CA VAL A 44 -2.12 3.33 2.62
C VAL A 44 -1.43 2.17 1.91
N MET A 45 -1.91 1.76 0.73
CA MET A 45 -1.30 0.69 -0.04
C MET A 45 0.14 1.01 -0.44
N ILE A 46 0.40 2.23 -0.90
CA ILE A 46 1.75 2.68 -1.25
C ILE A 46 2.67 2.65 -0.02
N CYS A 47 2.21 3.16 1.12
CA CYS A 47 2.98 3.15 2.37
C CYS A 47 3.35 1.72 2.78
N VAL A 48 2.40 0.79 2.78
CA VAL A 48 2.63 -0.62 3.12
C VAL A 48 3.68 -1.23 2.20
N VAL A 49 3.50 -1.11 0.88
CA VAL A 49 4.44 -1.66 -0.10
C VAL A 49 5.83 -1.04 0.07
N SER A 50 5.92 0.27 0.27
CA SER A 50 7.19 0.97 0.48
C SER A 50 7.91 0.50 1.75
N TYR A 51 7.18 0.19 2.81
CA TYR A 51 7.74 -0.31 4.05
C TYR A 51 8.24 -1.75 3.89
N CYS A 52 7.43 -2.62 3.29
CA CYS A 52 7.83 -4.00 2.99
C CYS A 52 9.11 -4.04 2.14
N GLU A 53 9.18 -3.22 1.11
CA GLU A 53 10.33 -3.11 0.21
C GLU A 53 11.59 -2.59 0.90
N ARG A 54 11.45 -1.63 1.83
CA ARG A 54 12.56 -1.20 2.67
C ARG A 54 13.12 -2.35 3.50
N VAL A 55 12.25 -3.18 4.08
CA VAL A 55 12.68 -4.35 4.87
C VAL A 55 13.37 -5.40 3.98
N TYR A 56 12.85 -5.66 2.77
CA TYR A 56 13.51 -6.59 1.85
C TYR A 56 14.91 -6.10 1.44
N ARG A 57 15.06 -4.80 1.19
CA ARG A 57 16.37 -4.20 0.87
C ARG A 57 17.32 -4.15 2.07
N GLN A 58 16.82 -4.14 3.31
CA GLN A 58 17.68 -4.21 4.49
C GLN A 58 18.49 -5.51 4.51
N ARG A 59 17.88 -6.64 4.13
CA ARG A 59 18.59 -7.91 3.97
C ARG A 59 19.76 -7.78 2.98
N GLU A 60 19.49 -7.23 1.79
CA GLU A 60 20.50 -7.02 0.75
C GLU A 60 21.66 -6.20 1.30
N ARG A 61 21.36 -5.08 1.97
CA ARG A 61 22.37 -4.20 2.57
C ARG A 61 23.22 -4.90 3.61
N ILE A 62 22.62 -5.72 4.48
CA ILE A 62 23.37 -6.48 5.50
C ILE A 62 24.35 -7.44 4.82
N LEU A 63 23.89 -8.18 3.80
CA LEU A 63 24.76 -9.10 3.05
C LEU A 63 25.89 -8.35 2.34
N THR A 64 25.59 -7.21 1.69
CA THR A 64 26.60 -6.37 1.05
C THR A 64 27.64 -5.84 2.04
N ILE A 65 27.24 -5.45 3.25
CA ILE A 65 28.17 -5.00 4.30
C ILE A 65 29.07 -6.15 4.76
N ILE A 66 28.51 -7.34 4.97
CA ILE A 66 29.27 -8.53 5.35
C ILE A 66 30.29 -8.88 4.25
N ASP A 67 29.87 -8.87 2.98
CA ASP A 67 30.75 -9.14 1.84
C ASP A 67 31.87 -8.09 1.72
N HIS A 68 31.56 -6.80 1.93
CA HIS A 68 32.58 -5.74 1.98
C HIS A 68 33.56 -5.92 3.13
N LEU A 69 33.10 -6.36 4.31
CA LEU A 69 33.97 -6.64 5.45
C LEU A 69 34.96 -7.76 5.12
N PHE A 70 34.51 -8.84 4.47
CA PHE A 70 35.38 -9.94 4.07
C PHE A 70 36.46 -9.54 3.05
N ILE A 71 36.18 -8.58 2.16
CA ILE A 71 37.12 -8.13 1.12
C ILE A 71 38.06 -7.05 1.66
N SER A 72 37.56 -6.11 2.47
CA SER A 72 38.28 -4.89 2.83
C SER A 72 39.20 -5.02 4.05
N LYS A 73 38.98 -5.99 4.94
CA LYS A 73 39.78 -6.15 6.16
C LYS A 73 40.44 -7.53 6.20
N MET A 74 41.70 -7.56 6.68
CA MET A 74 42.27 -8.78 7.24
C MET A 74 41.54 -9.09 8.56
N ILE A 75 40.39 -9.74 8.44
CA ILE A 75 39.56 -10.16 9.56
C ILE A 75 40.18 -11.41 10.17
N ASN A 76 40.34 -11.43 11.50
CA ASN A 76 40.80 -12.61 12.23
C ASN A 76 39.91 -13.83 11.95
N ALA A 77 40.49 -15.03 11.93
CA ALA A 77 39.78 -16.26 11.58
C ALA A 77 38.49 -16.51 12.40
N GLU A 78 38.51 -16.14 13.69
CA GLU A 78 37.36 -16.24 14.58
C GLU A 78 36.21 -15.31 14.16
N THR A 79 36.50 -14.03 13.92
CA THR A 79 35.52 -13.05 13.45
C THR A 79 34.99 -13.39 12.06
N ARG A 80 35.84 -14.01 11.22
CA ARG A 80 35.44 -14.51 9.89
C ARG A 80 34.39 -15.62 10.01
N LYS A 81 34.57 -16.54 10.98
CA LYS A 81 33.62 -17.62 11.25
C LYS A 81 32.27 -17.07 11.72
N SER A 82 32.28 -16.17 12.71
CA SER A 82 31.03 -15.56 13.22
C SER A 82 30.29 -14.74 12.15
N MET A 83 31.00 -14.04 11.27
CA MET A 83 30.39 -13.33 10.14
C MET A 83 29.77 -14.28 9.11
N ASN A 84 30.39 -15.44 8.86
CA ASN A 84 29.81 -16.46 7.99
C ASN A 84 28.52 -17.05 8.60
N GLU A 85 28.53 -17.37 9.90
CA GLU A 85 27.32 -17.83 10.59
C GLU A 85 26.20 -16.78 10.53
N LEU A 86 26.53 -15.49 10.74
CA LEU A 86 25.56 -14.41 10.59
C LEU A 86 25.01 -14.33 9.15
N ARG A 87 25.87 -14.46 8.14
CA ARG A 87 25.49 -14.47 6.73
C ARG A 87 24.51 -15.60 6.43
N GLU A 88 24.80 -16.81 6.90
CA GLU A 88 23.92 -17.97 6.74
C GLU A 88 22.58 -17.79 7.45
N LEU A 89 22.57 -17.20 8.65
CA LEU A 89 21.34 -16.89 9.38
C LEU A 89 20.47 -15.86 8.64
N VAL A 90 21.08 -14.81 8.10
CA VAL A 90 20.39 -13.77 7.31
C VAL A 90 19.87 -14.32 5.98
N GLN A 91 20.58 -15.27 5.37
CA GLN A 91 20.14 -15.92 4.14
C GLN A 91 19.03 -16.93 4.37
N SER A 92 19.10 -17.73 5.44
CA SER A 92 18.14 -18.80 5.75
C SER A 92 16.79 -18.28 6.29
N ARG A 93 16.76 -17.15 6.98
CA ARG A 93 15.54 -16.58 7.58
C ARG A 93 15.14 -15.26 6.93
N THR A 94 14.67 -15.32 5.68
CA THR A 94 14.19 -14.14 4.98
C THR A 94 12.85 -13.66 5.55
N ILE A 95 12.79 -12.39 5.95
CA ILE A 95 11.53 -11.74 6.36
C ILE A 95 10.76 -11.36 5.10
N CYS A 96 9.69 -12.10 4.81
CA CYS A 96 8.80 -11.85 3.68
C CYS A 96 7.39 -11.52 4.19
N PHE A 97 6.83 -10.39 3.77
CA PHE A 97 5.47 -10.01 4.12
C PHE A 97 4.50 -10.57 3.08
N HIS A 98 3.54 -11.35 3.54
CA HIS A 98 2.56 -11.99 2.67
C HIS A 98 1.18 -11.37 2.87
N MET A 99 0.47 -11.15 1.76
CA MET A 99 -0.94 -10.80 1.78
C MET A 99 -1.75 -12.09 2.00
N ALA A 100 -2.30 -12.26 3.20
CA ALA A 100 -3.09 -13.43 3.61
C ALA A 100 -2.42 -14.80 3.30
N ASN A 101 -1.08 -14.85 3.36
CA ASN A 101 -0.27 -16.03 3.04
C ASN A 101 -0.38 -16.54 1.58
N LEU A 102 -0.92 -15.74 0.66
CA LEU A 102 -1.08 -16.11 -0.75
C LEU A 102 0.04 -15.57 -1.63
N VAL A 103 0.41 -14.30 -1.45
CA VAL A 103 1.37 -13.61 -2.31
C VAL A 103 2.27 -12.70 -1.48
N VAL A 104 3.56 -12.66 -1.82
CA VAL A 104 4.51 -11.70 -1.22
C VAL A 104 4.17 -10.29 -1.71
N ILE A 105 4.05 -9.34 -0.79
CA ILE A 105 3.81 -7.94 -1.12
C ILE A 105 5.08 -7.39 -1.75
N GLN A 106 5.07 -7.07 -3.05
CA GLN A 106 6.18 -6.48 -3.79
C GLN A 106 5.69 -5.30 -4.64
N TYR A 107 6.60 -4.43 -5.11
CA TYR A 107 6.25 -3.34 -6.04
C TYR A 107 5.49 -3.80 -7.28
N SER A 108 5.86 -4.96 -7.84
CA SER A 108 5.19 -5.51 -9.03
C SER A 108 3.69 -5.80 -8.79
N LEU A 109 3.34 -6.22 -7.57
CA LEU A 109 1.95 -6.45 -7.18
C LEU A 109 1.17 -5.13 -7.13
N LEU A 110 1.77 -4.06 -6.60
CA LEU A 110 1.13 -2.74 -6.57
C LEU A 110 0.83 -2.22 -7.98
N VAL A 111 1.80 -2.34 -8.90
CA VAL A 111 1.63 -1.93 -10.31
C VAL A 111 0.54 -2.76 -10.98
N SER A 112 0.52 -4.08 -10.75
CA SER A 112 -0.51 -4.97 -11.27
C SER A 112 -1.91 -4.58 -10.78
N VAL A 113 -2.07 -4.33 -9.47
CA VAL A 113 -3.35 -3.90 -8.89
C VAL A 113 -3.77 -2.54 -9.46
N ALA A 114 -2.85 -1.57 -9.56
CA ALA A 114 -3.14 -0.27 -10.14
C ALA A 114 -3.61 -0.40 -11.61
N SER A 115 -2.94 -1.22 -12.40
CA SER A 115 -3.34 -1.48 -13.79
C SER A 115 -4.74 -2.07 -13.86
N VAL A 116 -5.05 -3.08 -13.05
CA VAL A 116 -6.38 -3.70 -13.02
C VAL A 116 -7.45 -2.68 -12.70
N VAL A 117 -7.25 -1.84 -11.68
CA VAL A 117 -8.19 -0.79 -11.29
C VAL A 117 -8.41 0.21 -12.44
N VAL A 118 -7.34 0.67 -13.09
CA VAL A 118 -7.43 1.60 -14.22
C VAL A 118 -8.18 0.96 -15.39
N THR A 119 -7.84 -0.28 -15.76
CA THR A 119 -8.50 -1.00 -16.86
C THR A 119 -10.00 -1.17 -16.60
N TYR A 120 -10.40 -1.64 -15.42
CA TYR A 120 -11.81 -1.80 -15.09
C TYR A 120 -12.56 -0.46 -15.03
N THR A 121 -11.90 0.61 -14.58
CA THR A 121 -12.49 1.96 -14.58
C THR A 121 -12.77 2.42 -16.00
N ILE A 122 -11.83 2.21 -16.93
CA ILE A 122 -12.02 2.53 -18.35
C ILE A 122 -13.18 1.72 -18.94
N ILE A 123 -13.24 0.41 -18.69
CA ILE A 123 -14.31 -0.47 -19.17
C ILE A 123 -15.68 -0.01 -18.65
N LEU A 124 -15.77 0.34 -17.37
CA LEU A 124 -17.01 0.85 -16.77
C LEU A 124 -17.44 2.18 -17.41
N LEU A 125 -16.51 3.12 -17.61
CA LEU A 125 -16.79 4.40 -18.27
C LEU A 125 -17.25 4.21 -19.72
N GLN A 126 -16.67 3.24 -20.43
CA GLN A 126 -17.10 2.89 -21.79
C GLN A 126 -18.50 2.24 -21.80
N SER A 127 -18.83 1.44 -20.79
CA SER A 127 -20.11 0.72 -20.71
C SER A 127 -21.29 1.60 -20.30
N ILE A 128 -21.03 2.75 -19.67
CA ILE A 128 -22.06 3.73 -19.29
C ILE A 128 -22.42 4.64 -20.48
N LYS A 129 -21.62 4.63 -21.54
CA LYS A 129 -21.80 5.42 -22.76
C LYS A 129 -22.55 4.62 -23.82
#